data_AF-A0A4R3N040-F1
#
_entry.id   AF-A0A4R3N040-F1
#
_cell.length_a   1.000
_cell.length_b   1.000
_cell.length_c   1.000
_cell.angle_alpha   90.00
_cell.angle_beta   90.00
_cell.angle_gamma   90.00
#
_symmetry.space_group_name_H-M   'P 1'
#
loop_
_entity.id
_entity.type
_entity.pdbx_description
1 polymer ?
#
loop_
_entity_poly.entity_id
_entity_poly.type
_entity_poly.pdbx_seq_one_letter_code
_entity_poly.pdbx_strand_id
1 'polypeptide(L)'
;MPRDDLLKGRFSCSGHVYHVTTCTEARVPLFRDFSCGRLVVKEMRELNDAKTVTSLAWVIMPDHVHWLFQLGSDLTLSQTMKGFKARSALTINRFLNRREPVWQRAFHDHALRREEDLRTVARYIIGNPLRAGLVQYIGDYPLWDAIWL
;
A
#
# COMPACT_ATOMS: atom_id res chain seq x y z
N MET A 1 -1.55 18.88 -6.63
CA MET A 1 -1.77 18.24 -7.95
C MET A 1 -3.24 17.90 -8.09
N PRO A 2 -3.92 18.27 -9.19
CA PRO A 2 -5.31 17.92 -9.44
C PRO A 2 -5.53 16.41 -9.55
N ARG A 3 -6.72 15.95 -9.12
CA ARG A 3 -7.13 14.54 -8.97
C ARG A 3 -7.09 13.72 -10.28
N ASP A 4 -7.18 14.37 -11.43
CA ASP A 4 -7.32 13.73 -12.75
C ASP A 4 -5.97 13.45 -13.45
N ASP A 5 -4.88 14.05 -12.98
CA ASP A 5 -3.55 13.85 -13.58
C ASP A 5 -2.93 12.48 -13.23
N LEU A 6 -3.39 11.85 -12.14
CA LEU A 6 -2.93 10.52 -11.71
C LEU A 6 -3.40 9.37 -12.62
N LEU A 7 -4.33 9.63 -13.54
CA LEU A 7 -4.86 8.64 -14.49
C LEU A 7 -4.17 8.70 -15.87
N LYS A 8 -3.50 9.81 -16.20
CA LYS A 8 -2.81 9.97 -17.49
C LYS A 8 -1.40 9.39 -17.42
N GLY A 9 -1.15 8.30 -18.14
CA GLY A 9 0.20 7.76 -18.35
C GLY A 9 0.61 6.59 -17.44
N ARG A 10 -0.32 5.95 -16.72
CA ARG A 10 0.00 4.76 -15.90
C ARG A 10 0.55 3.62 -16.76
N PHE A 11 1.82 3.29 -16.56
CA PHE A 11 2.53 2.22 -17.25
C PHE A 11 2.49 0.93 -16.42
N SER A 12 1.78 -0.09 -16.89
CA SER A 12 1.72 -1.41 -16.26
C SER A 12 2.58 -2.39 -17.03
N CYS A 13 3.54 -3.02 -16.35
CA CYS A 13 4.44 -4.01 -16.90
C CYS A 13 4.65 -5.13 -15.88
N SER A 14 4.39 -6.37 -16.31
CA SER A 14 4.64 -7.57 -15.49
C SER A 14 6.12 -7.64 -15.09
N GLY A 15 6.38 -8.11 -13.87
CA GLY A 15 7.73 -8.25 -13.33
C GLY A 15 8.42 -6.94 -12.95
N HIS A 16 7.82 -5.76 -13.21
CA HIS A 16 8.35 -4.49 -12.73
C HIS A 16 8.00 -4.26 -11.26
N VAL A 17 8.87 -3.50 -10.60
CA VAL A 17 8.68 -3.05 -9.22
C VAL A 17 7.98 -1.69 -9.23
N TYR A 18 6.96 -1.57 -8.38
CA TYR A 18 6.17 -0.36 -8.21
C TYR A 18 6.22 0.09 -6.77
N HIS A 19 6.42 1.39 -6.55
CA HIS A 19 6.04 2.05 -5.32
C HIS A 19 4.64 2.65 -5.49
N VAL A 20 3.67 2.08 -4.79
CA VAL A 20 2.28 2.51 -4.79
C VAL A 20 1.94 3.21 -3.48
N THR A 21 1.16 4.30 -3.58
CA THR A 21 0.53 4.94 -2.43
C THR A 21 -0.98 5.03 -2.64
N THR A 22 -1.77 4.59 -1.66
CA THR A 22 -3.23 4.75 -1.69
C THR A 22 -3.76 5.22 -0.34
N CYS A 23 -4.73 6.12 -0.37
CA CYS A 23 -5.21 6.86 0.80
C CYS A 23 -6.65 6.47 1.11
N THR A 24 -7.00 6.52 2.39
CA THR A 24 -8.38 6.37 2.83
C THR A 24 -9.25 7.53 2.32
N GLU A 25 -10.54 7.27 2.14
CA GLU A 25 -11.48 8.31 1.72
C GLU A 25 -11.42 9.50 2.69
N ALA A 26 -11.39 10.72 2.15
CA ALA A 26 -11.20 11.96 2.90
C ALA A 26 -10.01 11.96 3.90
N ARG A 27 -9.01 11.07 3.73
CA ARG A 27 -7.86 10.94 4.64
C ARG A 27 -8.26 10.59 6.08
N VAL A 28 -9.39 9.90 6.27
CA VAL A 28 -9.83 9.44 7.59
C VAL A 28 -8.80 8.45 8.16
N PRO A 29 -8.30 8.65 9.40
CA PRO A 29 -7.18 7.88 9.94
C PRO A 29 -7.63 6.52 10.51
N LEU A 30 -8.22 5.68 9.66
CA LEU A 30 -8.80 4.37 10.01
C LEU A 30 -7.78 3.40 10.61
N PHE A 31 -6.51 3.51 10.21
CA PHE A 31 -5.45 2.61 10.65
C PHE A 31 -4.81 3.02 11.98
N ARG A 32 -5.34 4.05 12.65
CA ARG A 32 -5.10 4.24 14.10
C ARG A 32 -5.68 3.08 14.91
N ASP A 33 -6.79 2.50 14.43
CA ASP A 33 -7.21 1.19 14.92
C ASP A 33 -6.30 0.14 14.29
N PHE A 34 -5.46 -0.47 15.14
CA PHE A 34 -4.53 -1.51 14.75
C PHE A 34 -5.22 -2.66 14.01
N SER A 35 -6.44 -3.03 14.41
CA SER A 35 -7.20 -4.12 13.80
C SER A 35 -7.53 -3.82 12.34
N CYS A 36 -7.90 -2.58 12.04
CA CYS A 36 -8.14 -2.14 10.66
C CYS A 36 -6.86 -2.22 9.82
N GLY A 37 -5.72 -1.81 10.38
CA GLY A 37 -4.41 -1.98 9.73
C GLY A 37 -4.09 -3.46 9.46
N ARG A 38 -4.35 -4.35 10.42
CA ARG A 38 -4.12 -5.79 10.27
C ARG A 38 -4.97 -6.45 9.19
N LEU A 39 -6.20 -5.98 8.97
CA LEU A 39 -7.03 -6.46 7.86
C LEU A 39 -6.42 -6.11 6.49
N VAL A 40 -5.81 -4.93 6.38
CA VAL A 40 -5.07 -4.54 5.18
C VAL A 40 -3.82 -5.41 5.00
N VAL A 41 -3.04 -5.64 6.07
CA VAL A 41 -1.87 -6.54 6.02
C VAL A 41 -2.26 -7.95 5.58
N LYS A 42 -3.39 -8.47 6.07
CA LYS A 42 -3.90 -9.78 5.67
C LYS A 42 -4.16 -9.84 4.16
N GLU A 43 -4.83 -8.83 3.60
CA GLU A 43 -5.10 -8.74 2.17
C GLU A 43 -3.81 -8.63 1.33
N MET A 44 -2.82 -7.86 1.80
CA MET A 44 -1.49 -7.77 1.14
C MET A 44 -0.79 -9.13 1.11
N ARG A 45 -0.90 -9.89 2.21
CA ARG A 45 -0.36 -11.24 2.30
C ARG A 45 -1.08 -12.21 1.36
N GLU A 46 -2.41 -12.15 1.27
CA GLU A 46 -3.18 -12.99 0.33
C GLU A 46 -2.75 -12.74 -1.13
N LEU A 47 -2.52 -11.48 -1.52
CA LEU A 47 -2.00 -11.14 -2.84
C LEU A 47 -0.56 -11.66 -3.08
N ASN A 48 0.26 -11.65 -2.04
CA ASN A 48 1.62 -12.17 -2.08
C ASN A 48 1.64 -13.70 -2.23
N ASP A 49 0.85 -14.41 -1.43
CA ASP A 49 0.77 -15.87 -1.43
C ASP A 49 0.16 -16.39 -2.74
N ALA A 50 -0.78 -15.64 -3.32
CA ALA A 50 -1.33 -15.88 -4.65
C ALA A 50 -0.38 -15.50 -5.80
N LYS A 51 0.84 -15.03 -5.51
CA LYS A 51 1.84 -14.56 -6.50
C LYS A 51 1.34 -13.47 -7.44
N THR A 52 0.24 -12.79 -7.08
CA THR A 52 -0.24 -11.61 -7.81
C THR A 52 0.74 -10.46 -7.68
N VAL A 53 1.43 -10.40 -6.54
CA VAL A 53 2.54 -9.49 -6.26
C VAL A 53 3.62 -10.23 -5.48
N THR A 54 4.84 -9.71 -5.48
CA THR A 54 5.85 -10.03 -4.47
C THR A 54 6.07 -8.78 -3.62
N SER A 55 5.65 -8.81 -2.35
CA SER A 55 5.82 -7.67 -1.44
C SER A 55 7.27 -7.52 -1.04
N LEU A 56 7.84 -6.33 -1.26
CA LEU A 56 9.24 -6.04 -0.95
C LEU A 56 9.37 -5.22 0.33
N ALA A 57 8.57 -4.16 0.47
CA ALA A 57 8.49 -3.37 1.68
C ALA A 57 7.15 -2.63 1.74
N TRP A 58 6.63 -2.38 2.94
CA TRP A 58 5.44 -1.57 3.11
C TRP A 58 5.37 -0.91 4.48
N VAL A 59 4.59 0.16 4.55
CA VAL A 59 4.12 0.75 5.80
C VAL A 59 2.68 1.20 5.63
N ILE A 60 1.86 0.92 6.64
CA ILE A 60 0.49 1.43 6.72
C ILE A 60 0.53 2.60 7.70
N MET A 61 0.46 3.81 7.16
CA MET A 61 0.30 5.06 7.90
C MET A 61 -1.14 5.19 8.39
N PRO A 62 -1.47 6.10 9.33
CA PRO A 62 -2.82 6.19 9.91
C PRO A 62 -3.98 6.26 8.91
N ASP A 63 -3.77 6.87 7.74
CA ASP A 63 -4.78 7.15 6.72
C ASP A 63 -4.34 6.72 5.29
N HIS A 64 -3.20 6.06 5.13
CA HIS A 64 -2.72 5.66 3.81
C HIS A 64 -1.68 4.53 3.88
N VAL A 65 -1.43 3.89 2.74
CA VAL A 65 -0.45 2.81 2.61
C VAL A 65 0.63 3.23 1.64
N HIS A 66 1.90 2.99 2.00
CA HIS A 66 3.01 2.94 1.06
C HIS A 66 3.39 1.47 0.85
N TRP A 67 3.43 1.03 -0.41
CA TRP A 67 3.72 -0.35 -0.75
C TRP A 67 4.69 -0.43 -1.92
N LEU A 68 5.83 -1.08 -1.68
CA LEU A 68 6.80 -1.46 -2.68
C LEU A 68 6.62 -2.94 -2.99
N PHE A 69 6.26 -3.27 -4.24
CA PHE A 69 6.08 -4.64 -4.66
C PHE A 69 6.45 -4.85 -6.12
N GLN A 70 6.85 -6.07 -6.44
CA GLN A 70 6.95 -6.53 -7.83
C GLN A 70 5.59 -7.04 -8.30
N LEU A 71 5.13 -6.59 -9.46
CA LEU A 71 3.88 -7.05 -10.05
C LEU A 71 4.05 -8.43 -10.69
N GLY A 72 3.12 -9.35 -10.44
CA GLY A 72 3.07 -10.66 -11.11
C GLY A 72 2.63 -10.56 -12.58
N SER A 73 2.44 -11.70 -13.23
CA SER A 73 2.07 -11.80 -14.65
C SER A 73 0.57 -11.74 -14.92
N ASP A 74 -0.25 -12.10 -13.93
CA ASP A 74 -1.64 -12.48 -14.20
C ASP A 74 -2.58 -11.28 -14.25
N LEU A 75 -2.23 -10.21 -13.54
CA LEU A 75 -3.05 -9.01 -13.41
C LEU A 75 -2.23 -7.75 -13.68
N THR A 76 -2.85 -6.77 -14.32
CA THR A 76 -2.30 -5.41 -14.41
C THR A 76 -2.24 -4.74 -13.03
N LEU A 77 -1.41 -3.71 -12.90
CA LEU A 77 -1.32 -2.91 -11.66
C LEU A 77 -2.69 -2.39 -11.21
N SER A 78 -3.49 -1.88 -12.16
CA SER A 78 -4.83 -1.36 -11.91
C SER A 78 -5.81 -2.43 -11.44
N GLN A 79 -5.77 -3.63 -12.02
CA GLN A 79 -6.61 -4.75 -11.58
C GLN A 79 -6.22 -5.21 -10.17
N THR A 80 -4.92 -5.34 -9.91
CA THR A 80 -4.38 -5.71 -8.60
C THR A 80 -4.81 -4.71 -7.51
N MET A 81 -4.61 -3.41 -7.75
CA MET A 81 -5.00 -2.37 -6.79
C MET A 81 -6.52 -2.25 -6.63
N LYS A 82 -7.30 -2.51 -7.68
CA LYS A 82 -8.77 -2.57 -7.58
C LYS A 82 -9.21 -3.72 -6.68
N GLY A 83 -8.64 -4.91 -6.85
CA GLY A 83 -8.92 -6.09 -6.02
C GLY A 83 -8.54 -5.86 -4.56
N PHE A 84 -7.30 -5.41 -4.32
CA PHE A 84 -6.78 -5.02 -3.01
C PHE A 84 -7.74 -4.08 -2.27
N LYS A 85 -8.12 -2.96 -2.92
CA LYS A 85 -8.99 -1.95 -2.30
C LYS A 85 -10.39 -2.47 -2.03
N ALA A 86 -10.96 -3.25 -2.95
CA ALA A 86 -12.31 -3.80 -2.79
C ALA A 86 -12.40 -4.80 -1.64
N ARG A 87 -11.46 -5.76 -1.56
CA ARG A 87 -11.49 -6.81 -0.53
C ARG A 87 -11.11 -6.29 0.85
N SER A 88 -10.10 -5.43 0.95
CA SER A 88 -9.77 -4.75 2.22
C SER A 88 -10.90 -3.83 2.69
N ALA A 89 -11.55 -3.06 1.79
CA ALA A 89 -12.69 -2.24 2.17
C ALA A 89 -13.86 -3.07 2.70
N LEU A 90 -14.14 -4.21 2.06
CA LEU A 90 -15.19 -5.13 2.49
C LEU A 90 -14.93 -5.67 3.91
N THR A 91 -13.71 -6.12 4.19
CA THR A 91 -13.37 -6.67 5.52
C THR A 91 -13.36 -5.60 6.61
N ILE A 92 -12.81 -4.42 6.32
CA ILE A 92 -12.82 -3.27 7.25
C ILE A 92 -14.25 -2.85 7.56
N ASN A 93 -15.11 -2.71 6.55
CA ASN A 93 -16.49 -2.30 6.75
C ASN A 93 -17.31 -3.33 7.54
N ARG A 94 -17.06 -4.63 7.31
CA ARG A 94 -17.65 -5.70 8.13
C ARG A 94 -17.19 -5.61 9.59
N PHE A 95 -15.90 -5.39 9.81
CA PHE A 95 -15.33 -5.27 11.15
C PHE A 95 -15.90 -4.05 11.90
N LEU A 96 -16.01 -2.90 11.23
CA LEU A 96 -16.56 -1.66 11.80
C LEU A 96 -18.09 -1.58 11.78
N ASN A 97 -18.79 -2.63 11.32
CA ASN A 97 -20.24 -2.65 11.13
C ASN A 97 -20.81 -1.43 10.37
N ARG A 98 -20.16 -1.03 9.28
CA ARG A 98 -20.57 0.12 8.45
C ARG A 98 -20.54 -0.20 6.95
N ARG A 99 -20.96 0.76 6.11
CA ARG A 99 -21.00 0.62 4.63
C ARG A 99 -20.47 1.87 3.92
N GLU A 100 -19.35 2.40 4.39
CA GLU A 100 -18.76 3.64 3.87
C GLU A 100 -17.59 3.36 2.91
N PRO A 101 -17.26 4.26 1.98
CA PRO A 101 -16.04 4.16 1.20
C PRO A 101 -14.81 4.15 2.13
N VAL A 102 -13.95 3.14 2.01
CA VAL A 102 -12.70 3.05 2.79
C VAL A 102 -11.56 3.76 2.09
N TRP A 103 -11.46 3.63 0.76
CA TRP A 103 -10.35 4.16 -0.03
C TRP A 103 -10.83 5.23 -1.01
N GLN A 104 -9.95 6.20 -1.27
CA GLN A 104 -10.11 7.12 -2.40
C GLN A 104 -10.19 6.35 -3.71
N ARG A 105 -10.85 6.88 -4.75
CA ARG A 105 -10.94 6.21 -6.06
C ARG A 105 -9.57 5.93 -6.69
N ALA A 106 -8.67 6.90 -6.68
CA ALA A 106 -7.34 6.81 -7.29
C ALA A 106 -6.28 6.20 -6.34
N PHE A 107 -5.11 5.93 -6.90
CA PHE A 107 -3.86 5.65 -6.19
C PHE A 107 -2.73 6.32 -6.98
N HIS A 108 -1.61 6.62 -6.31
CA HIS A 108 -0.38 7.06 -6.95
C HIS A 108 0.55 5.87 -7.13
N ASP A 109 1.28 5.82 -8.23
CA ASP A 109 2.27 4.79 -8.52
C ASP A 109 3.52 5.40 -9.14
N HIS A 110 4.66 4.83 -8.81
CA HIS A 110 5.95 5.11 -9.43
C HIS A 110 6.57 3.77 -9.83
N ALA A 111 6.78 3.56 -11.13
CA ALA A 111 7.49 2.38 -11.64
C ALA A 111 8.99 2.61 -11.44
N LEU A 112 9.63 1.76 -10.62
CA LEU A 112 11.05 1.90 -10.34
C LEU A 112 11.85 1.50 -11.58
N ARG A 113 12.81 2.35 -11.93
CA ARG A 113 13.80 2.09 -12.98
C ARG A 113 14.84 1.09 -12.48
N ARG A 114 15.49 0.37 -13.40
CA ARG A 114 16.54 -0.62 -13.07
C ARG A 114 17.70 -0.05 -12.25
N GLU A 115 17.95 1.25 -12.39
CA GLU A 115 19.04 1.96 -11.72
C GLU A 115 18.69 2.41 -10.29
N GLU A 116 17.41 2.39 -9.93
CA GLU A 116 16.96 2.78 -8.59
C GLU A 116 17.27 1.66 -7.58
N ASP A 117 17.96 2.00 -6.49
CA ASP A 117 18.24 1.05 -5.42
C ASP A 117 16.98 0.74 -4.61
N LEU A 118 16.46 -0.48 -4.79
CA LEU A 118 15.30 -1.03 -4.08
C LEU A 118 15.43 -0.87 -2.56
N ARG A 119 16.62 -1.07 -1.99
CA ARG A 119 16.84 -0.97 -0.54
C ARG A 119 16.74 0.46 -0.07
N THR A 120 17.20 1.41 -0.87
CA THR A 120 17.06 2.84 -0.55
C THR A 120 15.60 3.27 -0.56
N VAL A 121 14.81 2.84 -1.55
CA VAL A 121 13.35 3.09 -1.58
C VAL A 121 12.65 2.40 -0.41
N ALA A 122 13.00 1.15 -0.10
CA ALA A 122 12.45 0.42 1.04
C ALA A 122 12.73 1.12 2.38
N ARG A 123 13.98 1.57 2.62
CA ARG A 123 14.34 2.36 3.81
C ARG A 123 13.56 3.66 3.88
N TYR A 124 13.39 4.34 2.75
CA TYR A 124 12.55 5.53 2.69
C TYR A 124 11.12 5.18 3.14
N ILE A 125 10.51 4.14 2.57
CA ILE A 125 9.15 3.70 2.90
C ILE A 125 9.02 3.38 4.39
N ILE A 126 9.89 2.53 4.93
CA ILE A 126 9.88 2.13 6.33
C ILE A 126 10.11 3.32 7.26
N GLY A 127 10.93 4.30 6.87
CA GLY A 127 11.19 5.49 7.68
C GLY A 127 10.04 6.51 7.74
N ASN A 128 8.90 6.30 7.05
CA ASN A 128 7.79 7.27 7.06
C ASN A 128 7.20 7.54 8.46
N PRO A 129 6.98 6.55 9.35
CA PRO A 129 6.47 6.80 10.69
C PRO A 129 7.38 7.71 11.52
N LEU A 130 8.70 7.55 11.38
CA LEU A 130 9.70 8.42 12.02
C LEU A 130 9.60 9.85 11.49
N ARG A 131 9.60 10.02 10.16
CA ARG A 131 9.51 11.35 9.54
C ARG A 131 8.19 12.06 9.83
N ALA A 132 7.12 11.30 10.01
CA ALA A 132 5.82 11.83 10.42
C ALA A 132 5.71 12.11 11.93
N GLY A 133 6.74 11.80 12.72
CA GLY A 133 6.73 11.99 14.17
C GLY A 133 5.77 11.07 14.92
N LEU A 134 5.37 9.93 14.33
CA LEU A 134 4.46 8.97 14.96
C LEU A 134 5.16 8.15 16.06
N VAL A 135 6.45 7.92 15.90
CA VAL A 135 7.32 7.16 16.82
C VAL A 135 8.72 7.75 16.83
N GLN A 136 9.49 7.51 17.91
CA GLN A 136 10.90 7.89 17.98
C GLN A 136 11.82 6.78 17.46
N TYR A 137 11.42 5.52 17.62
CA TYR A 137 12.14 4.35 17.10
C TYR A 137 11.24 3.56 16.16
N ILE A 138 11.80 3.09 15.05
CA ILE A 138 10.99 2.38 14.04
C ILE A 138 10.39 1.08 14.56
N GLY A 139 11.07 0.42 15.51
CA GLY A 139 10.58 -0.79 16.18
C GLY A 139 9.28 -0.57 16.96
N ASP A 140 8.94 0.67 17.31
CA ASP A 140 7.71 0.99 18.05
C ASP A 140 6.49 1.10 17.11
N TYR A 141 6.71 1.19 15.79
CA TYR A 141 5.61 1.25 14.82
C TYR A 141 5.22 -0.17 14.40
N PRO A 142 3.95 -0.61 14.58
CA PRO A 142 3.61 -2.02 14.44
C PRO A 142 3.14 -2.44 13.04
N LEU A 143 2.97 -1.47 12.12
CA LEU A 143 2.38 -1.71 10.79
C LEU A 143 3.36 -1.39 9.66
N TRP A 144 4.48 -2.10 9.63
CA TRP A 144 5.42 -2.11 8.51
C TRP A 144 6.13 -3.46 8.40
N ASP A 145 6.71 -3.76 7.23
CA ASP A 145 7.54 -4.95 7.00
C ASP A 145 8.45 -4.74 5.78
N ALA A 146 9.52 -5.53 5.67
CA ALA A 146 10.36 -5.63 4.48
C ALA A 146 11.05 -6.99 4.36
N ILE A 147 11.21 -7.46 3.12
CA ILE A 147 11.78 -8.78 2.78
C ILE A 147 13.27 -8.94 3.12
N TRP A 148 13.95 -7.86 3.52
CA TRP A 148 15.38 -7.85 3.82
C TRP A 148 15.71 -7.95 5.32
N LEU A 149 14.73 -8.27 6.15
CA LEU A 149 14.87 -8.45 7.59
C LEU A 149 14.99 -9.92 7.99
#